data_AF-A0A3D8I7A5-F1
#
_entry.id   AF-A0A3D8I7A5-F1
#
_cell.length_a   1.000
_cell.length_b   1.000
_cell.length_c   1.000
_cell.angle_alpha   90.00
_cell.angle_beta   90.00
_cell.angle_gamma   90.00
#
_symmetry.space_group_name_H-M   'P 1'
#
loop_
_entity.id
_entity.type
_entity.pdbx_description
1 polymer ?
#
loop_
_entity_poly.entity_id
_entity_poly.type
_entity_poly.pdbx_seq_one_letter_code
_entity_poly.pdbx_strand_id
1 'polypeptide(L)' 'MPTNAAFYVALFLCALGWVFIGLGVVLFPLSLYFLMYSSNRPPFFALIVILGVVGFTLSLYVDSQFIAKKIF' A
#
# COMPACT_ATOMS: atom_id res chain seq x y z
N MET A 1 13.51 3.61 -17.15
CA MET A 1 14.43 4.46 -16.35
C MET A 1 13.76 4.70 -15.01
N PRO A 2 14.41 4.46 -13.88
CA PRO A 2 13.81 4.69 -12.57
C PRO A 2 13.65 6.21 -12.37
N THR A 3 12.41 6.68 -12.30
CA THR A 3 12.08 8.10 -12.22
C THR A 3 11.69 8.49 -10.81
N ASN A 4 12.03 9.71 -10.40
CA ASN A 4 11.55 10.30 -9.14
C ASN A 4 10.00 10.34 -9.08
N ALA A 5 9.34 10.43 -10.25
CA ALA A 5 7.89 10.34 -10.36
C ALA A 5 7.30 9.04 -9.76
N ALA A 6 8.01 7.90 -9.89
CA ALA A 6 7.54 6.61 -9.36
C ALA A 6 7.45 6.62 -7.83
N PHE A 7 8.35 7.35 -7.16
CA PHE A 7 8.31 7.50 -5.70
C PHE A 7 7.06 8.28 -5.24
N TYR A 8 6.72 9.37 -5.93
CA TYR A 8 5.51 10.14 -5.62
C TYR A 8 4.23 9.35 -5.93
N VAL A 9 4.22 8.58 -7.01
CA VAL A 9 3.11 7.67 -7.34
C VAL A 9 2.96 6.60 -6.25
N ALA A 10 4.05 6.01 -5.78
CA ALA A 10 4.03 5.04 -4.69
C ALA A 10 3.46 5.62 -3.39
N LEU A 11 3.84 6.85 -3.05
CA LEU A 11 3.29 7.58 -1.89
C LEU A 11 1.80 7.87 -2.05
N PHE A 12 1.39 8.33 -3.24
CA PHE A 12 -0.01 8.62 -3.53
C PHE A 12 -0.88 7.35 -3.44
N LEU A 13 -0.41 6.24 -4.00
CA LEU A 13 -1.08 4.94 -3.90
C LEU A 13 -1.13 4.42 -2.46
N CYS A 14 -0.06 4.62 -1.68
CA CYS A 14 -0.05 4.28 -0.25
C CYS A 14 -1.12 5.09 0.50
N ALA A 15 -1.15 6.41 0.30
CA ALA A 15 -2.15 7.28 0.91
C ALA A 15 -3.58 6.90 0.50
N LEU A 16 -3.81 6.59 -0.78
CA LEU A 16 -5.11 6.09 -1.26
C LEU A 16 -5.48 4.76 -0.63
N GLY A 17 -4.54 3.83 -0.43
CA GLY A 17 -4.78 2.57 0.26
C GLY A 17 -5.25 2.76 1.70
N TRP A 18 -4.71 3.76 2.40
CA TRP A 18 -5.14 4.13 3.75
C TRP A 18 -6.52 4.79 3.79
N VAL A 19 -6.89 5.55 2.75
CA VAL A 19 -8.22 6.15 2.61
C VAL A 19 -9.27 5.08 2.26
N PHE A 20 -8.93 4.17 1.35
CA PHE A 20 -9.81 3.11 0.85
C PHE A 20 -9.36 1.75 1.37
N ILE A 21 -9.52 1.51 2.67
CA ILE A 21 -9.05 0.28 3.34
C ILE A 21 -9.54 -1.00 2.64
N GLY A 22 -10.78 -1.06 2.13
CA GLY A 22 -11.27 -2.23 1.38
C GLY A 22 -10.64 -2.44 0.00
N LEU A 23 -10.07 -1.39 -0.61
CA LEU A 23 -9.28 -1.50 -1.86
C LEU A 23 -7.77 -1.58 -1.58
N GLY A 24 -7.37 -1.47 -0.31
CA GLY A 24 -5.98 -1.47 0.11
C GLY A 24 -5.26 -2.76 -0.27
N VAL A 25 -5.97 -3.89 -0.38
CA VAL A 25 -5.40 -5.18 -0.85
C VAL A 25 -4.73 -5.05 -2.23
N VAL A 26 -5.20 -4.16 -3.09
CA VAL A 26 -4.59 -3.90 -4.41
C VAL A 26 -3.67 -2.69 -4.38
N LEU A 27 -4.08 -1.63 -3.68
CA LEU A 27 -3.36 -0.35 -3.67
C LEU A 27 -2.01 -0.43 -2.93
N PHE A 28 -1.91 -1.20 -1.84
CA PHE A 28 -0.67 -1.32 -1.07
C PHE A 28 0.42 -2.14 -1.79
N PRO A 29 0.16 -3.31 -2.41
CA PRO A 29 1.16 -4.00 -3.22
C PRO A 29 1.62 -3.18 -4.42
N LEU A 30 0.69 -2.46 -5.07
CA LEU A 30 1.02 -1.60 -6.21
C LEU A 30 1.90 -0.42 -5.78
N SER A 31 1.59 0.20 -4.64
CA SER A 31 2.43 1.20 -3.99
C SER A 31 3.85 0.68 -3.75
N LEU A 32 3.99 -0.49 -3.13
CA LEU A 32 5.30 -1.10 -2.84
C LEU A 32 6.08 -1.43 -4.12
N TYR A 33 5.40 -1.88 -5.17
CA TYR A 33 6.03 -2.13 -6.47
C TYR A 33 6.65 -0.86 -7.06
N PHE A 34 5.90 0.24 -7.11
CA PHE A 34 6.43 1.53 -7.59
C PHE A 34 7.52 2.08 -6.68
N LEU A 35 7.42 1.85 -5.37
CA LEU A 35 8.42 2.26 -4.40
C LEU A 35 9.76 1.53 -4.65
N MET A 36 9.73 0.21 -4.89
CA MET A 36 10.89 -0.61 -5.19
C MET A 36 11.54 -0.26 -6.54
N TYR A 37 10.75 0.13 -7.53
CA TYR A 37 11.23 0.55 -8.85
C TYR A 37 11.78 1.98 -8.87
N SER A 38 11.53 2.77 -7.82
CA SER A 38 12.00 4.15 -7.74
C SER A 38 13.51 4.22 -7.50
N SER A 39 14.17 5.21 -8.12
CA SER A 39 15.62 5.44 -7.91
C SER A 39 15.90 6.10 -6.56
N ASN A 40 14.88 6.64 -5.90
CA ASN A 40 15.01 7.42 -4.69
C ASN A 40 14.77 6.53 -3.46
N ARG A 41 15.79 6.37 -2.63
CA ARG A 41 15.74 5.56 -1.40
C ARG A 41 16.04 6.46 -0.20
N PRO A 42 15.09 7.30 0.22
CA PRO A 42 15.30 8.16 1.39
C PRO A 42 15.48 7.33 2.67
N PRO A 43 16.06 7.88 3.74
CA PRO A 43 16.28 7.15 4.99
C PRO A 43 14.97 6.65 5.64
N PHE A 44 13.83 7.32 5.34
CA PHE A 44 12.50 6.91 5.78
C PHE A 44 11.81 5.91 4.84
N PHE A 45 12.50 5.39 3.83
CA PHE A 45 11.97 4.37 2.90
C PHE A 45 11.43 3.15 3.66
N ALA A 46 12.16 2.68 4.67
CA ALA A 46 11.74 1.56 5.50
C ALA A 46 10.41 1.83 6.22
N LEU A 47 10.18 3.07 6.68
CA LEU A 47 8.92 3.46 7.33
C LEU A 47 7.75 3.41 6.34
N ILE A 48 7.95 3.83 5.10
CA ILE A 48 6.91 3.76 4.06
C ILE A 48 6.56 2.30 3.77
N VAL A 49 7.57 1.42 3.69
CA VAL A 49 7.34 -0.01 3.49
C VAL A 49 6.56 -0.61 4.66
N ILE A 50 6.94 -0.31 5.91
CA ILE A 50 6.23 -0.78 7.11
C ILE A 50 4.77 -0.31 7.09
N LEU A 51 4.52 0.97 6.79
CA LEU A 51 3.16 1.50 6.66
C LEU A 51 2.37 0.80 5.55
N GLY A 52 2.99 0.50 4.41
CA GLY A 52 2.36 -0.24 3.32
C GLY A 52 1.96 -1.66 3.73
N VAL A 53 2.84 -2.37 4.44
CA VAL A 53 2.58 -3.74 4.93
C VAL A 53 1.49 -3.73 6.01
N VAL A 54 1.55 -2.80 6.95
CA VAL A 54 0.52 -2.67 8.01
C VAL A 54 -0.85 -2.36 7.37
N GLY A 55 -0.90 -1.40 6.45
CA GLY A 55 -2.12 -1.05 5.74
C GLY A 55 -2.70 -2.21 4.93
N PHE A 56 -1.84 -2.97 4.23
CA PHE A 56 -2.22 -4.17 3.50
C PHE A 56 -2.83 -5.23 4.43
N THR A 57 -2.19 -5.49 5.57
CA THR A 57 -2.66 -6.49 6.55
C THR A 57 -4.02 -6.07 7.14
N LEU A 58 -4.19 -4.78 7.44
CA LEU A 58 -5.46 -4.23 7.92
C LEU A 58 -6.57 -4.37 6.86
N SER A 59 -6.24 -4.11 5.59
CA SER A 59 -7.17 -4.24 4.47
C SER A 59 -7.69 -5.67 4.34
N LEU A 60 -6.78 -6.65 4.36
CA LEU A 60 -7.12 -8.07 4.35
C LEU A 60 -7.99 -8.45 5.56
N TYR A 61 -7.68 -7.93 6.74
CA TYR A 61 -8.48 -8.19 7.94
C TYR A 61 -9.91 -7.67 7.78
N VAL A 62 -10.09 -6.43 7.33
CA VAL A 62 -11.43 -5.84 7.10
C VAL A 62 -12.21 -6.63 6.05
N ASP A 63 -11.59 -6.98 4.93
CA ASP A 63 -12.22 -7.77 3.88
C ASP A 63 -12.62 -9.16 4.38
N SER A 64 -11.75 -9.82 5.16
CA SER A 64 -12.05 -11.13 5.75
C SER A 64 -13.25 -11.08 6.69
N GLN A 65 -13.36 -10.03 7.52
CA GLN A 65 -14.49 -9.82 8.42
C GLN A 65 -15.79 -9.52 7.66
N PHE A 66 -15.69 -8.73 6.59
CA PHE A 66 -16.83 -8.43 5.73
C PHE A 66 -17.36 -9.68 5.02
N ILE A 67 -16.45 -10.51 4.49
CA ILE A 67 -16.81 -11.78 3.84
C ILE A 67 -17.40 -12.76 4.86
N ALA A 68 -16.78 -12.92 6.03
CA ALA A 68 -17.27 -13.81 7.08
C ALA A 68 -18.71 -13.47 7.50
N LYS A 69 -19.03 -12.18 7.68
CA LYS A 69 -20.39 -11.70 7.99
C LYS A 69 -21.42 -11.86 6.88
N LYS A 70 -20.97 -12.14 5.64
CA LYS A 70 -21.88 -12.42 4.52
C LYS A 70 -22.15 -13.90 4.33
N ILE A 71 -21.27 -14.76 4.88
CA ILE A 71 -21.36 -16.21 4.75
C ILE A 71 -22.16 -16.82 5.91
N PHE A 72 -22.00 -16.28 7.13
CA PHE A 72 -22.72 -16.67 8.34
C PHE A 72 -23.81 -15.67 8.69
#